data_AF-D8LIU7-F1
#
_entry.id   AF-D8LIU7-F1
#
_cell.length_a   1.000
_cell.length_b   1.000
_cell.length_c   1.000
_cell.angle_alpha   90.00
_cell.angle_beta   90.00
_cell.angle_gamma   90.00
#
_symmetry.space_group_name_H-M   'P 1'
#
loop_
_entity.id
_entity.type
_entity.pdbx_description
1 polymer ?
#
loop_
_entity_poly.entity_id
_entity_poly.type
_entity_poly.pdbx_seq_one_letter_code
_entity_poly.pdbx_strand_id
1 'polypeptide(L)'
;MCFFFAGHGVPLQADIAVGDMMKKDQERYPERREELLNMLGVDPNWRMHQVSDGQRRRVQLLLGLVKPFKLLLLDEVTTSLDVVVRQDLLHWLHKESVERGATIIYATHIFDGLDEWPTHLTYLTRDGSTGWQGRLEDLELNRQMKERGETCTLLKVAVHWLRGEQEEYRKETLERRRQVEESGGSDAIRNRNPNLKAYVAGGGFAPGRMAHQGI
;
A
#
# COMPACT_ATOMS: atom_id res chain seq x y z
N MET A 1 20.26 0.21 7.70
CA MET A 1 18.81 0.00 7.66
C MET A 1 18.23 1.20 6.94
N CYS A 2 17.57 1.02 5.79
CA CYS A 2 16.93 2.13 5.08
C CYS A 2 15.42 1.98 5.33
N PHE A 3 14.90 2.70 6.32
CA PHE A 3 13.47 2.82 6.50
C PHE A 3 12.96 3.80 5.46
N PHE A 4 12.24 3.32 4.45
CA PHE A 4 11.57 4.18 3.50
C PHE A 4 10.08 4.18 3.81
N PHE A 5 9.62 5.23 4.48
CA PHE A 5 8.19 5.45 4.68
C PHE A 5 7.70 6.30 3.51
N ALA A 6 7.06 5.65 2.53
CA ALA A 6 6.35 6.34 1.48
C ALA A 6 4.94 6.73 1.99
N GLY A 7 4.86 7.44 3.11
CA GLY A 7 3.58 7.93 3.62
C GLY A 7 2.98 9.00 2.70
N HIS A 8 1.66 9.01 2.55
CA HIS A 8 0.95 10.19 2.05
C HIS A 8 1.23 11.36 3.01
N GLY A 9 1.86 12.44 2.50
CA GLY A 9 1.94 13.71 3.25
C GLY A 9 3.31 14.16 3.75
N VAL A 10 4.43 13.78 3.12
CA VAL A 10 5.68 14.55 3.32
C VAL A 10 5.66 15.77 2.38
N PRO A 11 5.45 17.01 2.88
CA PRO A 11 5.43 18.19 2.03
C PRO A 11 6.86 18.51 1.58
N LEU A 12 7.29 17.90 0.48
CA LEU A 12 8.45 18.37 -0.27
C LEU A 12 7.98 19.56 -1.13
N GLN A 13 7.77 20.71 -0.50
CA GLN A 13 7.33 21.96 -1.14
C GLN A 13 8.47 22.98 -1.34
N ALA A 14 9.71 22.60 -1.03
CA ALA A 14 10.86 23.48 -1.20
C ALA A 14 11.19 23.71 -2.69
N ASP A 15 11.68 24.90 -3.04
CA ASP A 15 12.18 25.20 -4.39
C ASP A 15 13.57 24.59 -4.62
N ILE A 16 13.58 23.26 -4.77
CA ILE A 16 14.81 22.47 -4.96
C ILE A 16 14.60 21.61 -6.22
N ALA A 17 15.62 21.55 -7.07
CA ALA A 17 15.63 20.63 -8.20
C ALA A 17 15.90 19.20 -7.71
N VAL A 18 15.29 18.20 -8.35
CA VAL A 18 15.46 16.79 -7.97
C VAL A 18 16.93 16.37 -7.95
N GLY A 19 17.74 16.82 -8.91
CA GLY A 19 19.17 16.52 -8.96
C GLY A 19 19.99 17.13 -7.81
N ASP A 20 19.49 18.20 -7.19
CA ASP A 20 20.14 18.84 -6.04
C ASP A 20 19.68 18.22 -4.70
N MET A 21 18.60 17.42 -4.70
CA MET A 21 18.13 16.72 -3.51
C MET A 21 19.01 15.52 -3.18
N MET A 22 19.45 15.37 -1.92
CA MET A 22 20.33 14.26 -1.51
C MET A 22 21.53 14.08 -2.45
N LYS A 23 22.07 15.19 -2.98
CA LYS A 23 23.11 15.21 -4.02
C LYS A 23 24.31 14.31 -3.69
N LYS A 24 24.73 14.29 -2.42
CA LYS A 24 25.82 13.40 -1.94
C LYS A 24 25.53 11.92 -2.16
N ASP A 25 24.29 11.47 -1.94
CA ASP A 25 23.91 10.07 -2.15
C ASP A 25 23.73 9.78 -3.65
N GLN A 26 23.18 10.72 -4.41
CA GLN A 26 23.06 10.61 -5.87
C GLN A 26 24.43 10.54 -6.57
N GLU A 27 25.40 11.35 -6.14
CA GLU A 27 26.77 11.35 -6.66
C GLU A 27 27.58 10.13 -6.23
N ARG A 28 27.25 9.54 -5.07
CA ARG A 28 27.93 8.34 -4.56
C ARG A 28 27.52 7.06 -5.32
N TYR A 29 26.32 7.03 -5.89
CA TYR A 29 25.78 5.88 -6.62
C TYR A 29 25.24 6.30 -8.00
N PRO A 30 26.09 6.80 -8.92
CA PRO A 30 25.66 7.38 -10.19
C PRO A 30 24.94 6.37 -11.11
N GLU A 31 25.44 5.13 -11.19
CA GLU A 31 24.83 4.07 -12.01
C GLU A 31 23.41 3.72 -11.52
N ARG A 32 23.25 3.54 -10.21
CA ARG A 32 21.94 3.24 -9.60
C ARG A 32 20.98 4.42 -9.74
N ARG A 33 21.48 5.64 -9.62
CA ARG A 33 20.71 6.86 -9.85
C ARG A 33 20.17 6.89 -11.28
N GLU A 34 21.00 6.66 -12.29
CA GLU A 34 20.56 6.65 -13.69
C GLU A 34 19.53 5.56 -13.97
N GLU A 35 19.75 4.34 -13.46
CA GLU A 35 18.78 3.23 -13.59
C GLU A 35 17.40 3.63 -13.01
N LEU A 36 17.39 4.23 -11.80
CA LEU A 36 16.16 4.67 -11.15
C LEU A 36 15.51 5.88 -11.84
N LEU A 37 16.30 6.84 -12.34
CA LEU A 37 15.77 7.99 -13.08
C LEU A 37 15.05 7.53 -14.36
N ASN A 38 15.66 6.61 -15.11
CA ASN A 38 15.08 6.05 -16.32
C ASN A 38 13.84 5.22 -16.03
N MET A 39 13.89 4.32 -15.04
CA MET A 39 12.78 3.44 -14.67
C MET A 39 11.58 4.21 -14.12
N LEU A 40 11.80 5.19 -13.26
CA LEU A 40 10.71 6.00 -12.69
C LEU A 40 10.25 7.12 -13.64
N GLY A 41 10.98 7.36 -14.73
CA GLY A 41 10.74 8.48 -15.65
C GLY A 41 10.82 9.83 -14.93
N VAL A 42 11.82 10.01 -14.08
CA VAL A 42 12.03 11.24 -13.30
C VAL A 42 13.08 12.10 -14.00
N ASP A 43 12.75 13.36 -14.24
CA ASP A 43 13.71 14.33 -14.75
C ASP A 43 14.45 14.99 -13.56
N PRO A 44 15.79 14.94 -13.52
CA PRO A 44 16.56 15.60 -12.47
C PRO A 44 16.37 17.13 -12.42
N ASN A 45 15.88 17.75 -13.48
CA ASN A 45 15.63 19.20 -13.55
C ASN A 45 14.26 19.60 -13.01
N TRP A 46 13.39 18.66 -12.68
CA TRP A 46 12.09 18.97 -12.08
C TRP A 46 12.26 19.76 -10.78
N ARG A 47 11.42 20.76 -10.61
CA ARG A 47 11.33 21.58 -9.39
C ARG A 47 10.19 21.05 -8.52
N MET A 48 10.47 20.76 -7.25
CA MET A 48 9.50 20.10 -6.35
C MET A 48 8.20 20.91 -6.11
N HIS A 49 8.23 22.21 -6.35
CA HIS A 49 7.06 23.08 -6.28
C HIS A 49 6.17 23.02 -7.55
N GLN A 50 6.67 22.47 -8.66
CA GLN A 50 5.99 22.40 -9.97
C GLN A 50 5.55 20.98 -10.35
N VAL A 51 6.01 19.96 -9.62
CA VAL A 51 5.67 18.56 -9.90
C VAL A 51 4.25 18.22 -9.47
N SER A 52 3.58 17.38 -10.26
CA SER A 52 2.31 16.76 -9.86
C SER A 52 2.52 15.79 -8.69
N ASP A 53 1.45 15.40 -7.99
CA ASP A 53 1.56 14.46 -6.88
C ASP A 53 2.12 13.09 -7.30
N GLY A 54 1.79 12.63 -8.52
CA GLY A 54 2.37 11.40 -9.08
C GLY A 54 3.86 11.54 -9.38
N GLN A 55 4.30 12.68 -9.92
CA GLN A 55 5.73 12.98 -10.12
C GLN A 55 6.47 13.10 -8.79
N ARG A 56 5.87 13.77 -7.79
CA ARG A 56 6.41 13.86 -6.44
C ARG A 56 6.60 12.48 -5.82
N ARG A 57 5.67 11.55 -6.02
CA ARG A 57 5.82 10.16 -5.56
C ARG A 57 7.01 9.46 -6.20
N ARG A 58 7.17 9.60 -7.51
CA ARG A 58 8.30 9.01 -8.25
C ARG A 58 9.63 9.57 -7.74
N VAL A 59 9.70 10.88 -7.47
CA VAL A 59 10.88 11.49 -6.84
C VAL A 59 11.12 10.92 -5.44
N GLN A 60 10.09 10.75 -4.61
CA GLN A 60 10.25 10.14 -3.29
C GLN A 60 10.83 8.72 -3.39
N LEU A 61 10.34 7.91 -4.34
CA LEU A 61 10.86 6.56 -4.60
C LEU A 61 12.34 6.61 -5.03
N LEU A 62 12.70 7.50 -5.96
CA LEU A 62 14.08 7.71 -6.38
C LEU A 62 14.98 7.98 -5.18
N LEU A 63 14.60 8.96 -4.34
CA LEU A 63 15.38 9.36 -3.16
C LEU A 63 15.46 8.25 -2.10
N GLY A 64 14.42 7.41 -1.98
CA GLY A 64 14.40 6.27 -1.08
C GLY A 64 15.26 5.09 -1.54
N LEU A 65 15.35 4.88 -2.86
CA LEU A 65 15.97 3.70 -3.47
C LEU A 65 17.40 3.94 -3.97
N VAL A 66 17.83 5.21 -4.09
CA VAL A 66 19.18 5.58 -4.57
C VAL A 66 20.28 5.01 -3.68
N LYS A 67 20.01 4.81 -2.40
CA LYS A 67 20.94 4.17 -1.47
C LYS A 67 20.74 2.65 -1.48
N PRO A 68 21.80 1.85 -1.58
CA PRO A 68 21.69 0.41 -1.44
C PRO A 68 21.16 0.04 -0.04
N PHE A 69 20.26 -0.94 0.01
CA PHE A 69 19.58 -1.37 1.23
C PHE A 69 19.73 -2.89 1.44
N LYS A 70 19.80 -3.29 2.71
CA LYS A 70 19.72 -4.71 3.12
C LYS A 70 18.31 -5.13 3.51
N LEU A 71 17.50 -4.16 3.95
CA LEU A 71 16.10 -4.30 4.32
C LEU A 71 15.37 -3.07 3.79
N LEU A 72 14.29 -3.31 3.06
CA LEU A 72 13.37 -2.30 2.53
C LEU A 72 11.96 -2.63 3.00
N LEU A 73 11.28 -1.64 3.56
CA LEU A 73 9.87 -1.73 3.92
C LEU A 73 9.09 -0.85 2.94
N LEU A 74 8.06 -1.40 2.32
CA LEU A 74 7.20 -0.71 1.37
C LEU A 74 5.76 -0.78 1.89
N ASP A 75 5.15 0.38 2.09
CA ASP A 75 3.76 0.51 2.54
C ASP A 75 2.94 1.22 1.46
N GLU A 76 2.10 0.45 0.75
CA GLU A 76 1.20 0.92 -0.31
C GLU A 76 1.86 1.87 -1.33
N VAL A 77 3.12 1.59 -1.67
CA VAL A 77 3.94 2.55 -2.42
C VAL A 77 3.52 2.73 -3.89
N THR A 78 2.79 1.75 -4.43
CA THR A 78 2.44 1.62 -5.85
C THR A 78 1.04 2.13 -6.20
N THR A 79 0.23 2.50 -5.21
CA THR A 79 -1.18 2.91 -5.41
C THR A 79 -1.32 4.16 -6.26
N SER A 80 -0.34 5.08 -6.19
CA SER A 80 -0.31 6.32 -6.95
C SER A 80 0.61 6.27 -8.18
N LEU A 81 1.06 5.07 -8.60
CA LEU A 81 1.90 4.89 -9.78
C LEU A 81 1.04 4.40 -10.96
N ASP A 82 1.44 4.80 -12.16
CA ASP A 82 0.90 4.25 -13.40
C ASP A 82 1.22 2.76 -13.53
N VAL A 83 0.38 2.00 -14.24
CA VAL A 83 0.50 0.54 -14.39
C VAL A 83 1.87 0.15 -14.94
N VAL A 84 2.43 0.89 -15.91
CA VAL A 84 3.73 0.59 -16.52
C VAL A 84 4.85 0.78 -15.49
N VAL A 85 4.93 1.96 -14.88
CA VAL A 85 5.97 2.30 -13.89
C VAL A 85 5.91 1.37 -12.67
N ARG A 86 4.70 0.94 -12.28
CA ARG A 86 4.51 -0.04 -11.21
C ARG A 86 5.14 -1.39 -11.57
N GLN A 87 4.90 -1.90 -12.78
CA GLN A 87 5.50 -3.15 -13.23
C GLN A 87 7.02 -3.04 -13.27
N ASP A 88 7.57 -1.94 -13.81
CA ASP A 88 9.02 -1.74 -13.87
C ASP A 88 9.64 -1.66 -12.48
N LEU A 89 8.97 -0.98 -11.52
CA LEU A 89 9.41 -0.94 -10.13
C LEU A 89 9.42 -2.33 -9.49
N LEU A 90 8.39 -3.14 -9.70
CA LEU A 90 8.33 -4.50 -9.15
C LEU A 90 9.42 -5.40 -9.73
N HIS A 91 9.68 -5.32 -11.05
CA HIS A 91 10.77 -6.05 -11.69
C HIS A 91 12.14 -5.61 -11.15
N TRP A 92 12.33 -4.30 -10.97
CA TRP A 92 13.57 -3.77 -10.40
C TRP A 92 13.77 -4.22 -8.94
N LEU A 93 12.72 -4.20 -8.12
CA LEU A 93 12.77 -4.68 -6.74
C LEU A 93 13.02 -6.19 -6.66
N HIS A 94 12.44 -6.97 -7.57
CA HIS A 94 12.73 -8.40 -7.70
C HIS A 94 14.21 -8.63 -7.99
N LYS A 95 14.76 -7.93 -9.00
CA LYS A 95 16.18 -7.98 -9.34
C LYS A 95 17.07 -7.60 -8.15
N GLU A 96 16.74 -6.54 -7.43
CA GLU A 96 17.50 -6.10 -6.24
C GLU A 96 17.44 -7.11 -5.08
N SER A 97 16.30 -7.78 -4.90
CA SER A 97 16.17 -8.86 -3.92
C SER A 97 17.08 -10.05 -4.28
N VAL A 98 17.06 -10.49 -5.54
CA VAL A 98 17.78 -11.69 -6.01
C VAL A 98 19.28 -11.42 -6.15
N GLU A 99 19.69 -10.33 -6.81
CA GLU A 99 21.09 -10.06 -7.12
C GLU A 99 21.88 -9.55 -5.90
N ARG A 100 21.24 -8.77 -5.01
CA ARG A 100 21.92 -8.13 -3.88
C ARG A 100 21.56 -8.71 -2.52
N GLY A 101 20.64 -9.68 -2.47
CA GLY A 101 20.17 -10.29 -1.24
C GLY A 101 19.42 -9.32 -0.32
N ALA A 102 18.75 -8.32 -0.88
CA ALA A 102 17.96 -7.38 -0.11
C ALA A 102 16.67 -8.04 0.37
N THR A 103 16.36 -7.93 1.67
CA THR A 103 15.06 -8.33 2.20
C THR A 103 14.04 -7.23 1.94
N ILE A 104 12.91 -7.57 1.32
CA ILE A 104 11.84 -6.61 1.03
C ILE A 104 10.56 -7.09 1.71
N ILE A 105 10.00 -6.23 2.57
CA ILE A 105 8.67 -6.43 3.16
C ILE A 105 7.75 -5.45 2.48
N TYR A 106 6.71 -5.98 1.83
CA TYR A 106 5.81 -5.17 1.03
C TYR A 106 4.36 -5.35 1.49
N ALA A 107 3.80 -4.30 2.09
CA ALA A 107 2.39 -4.18 2.42
C ALA A 107 1.64 -3.54 1.25
N THR A 108 0.67 -4.25 0.69
CA THR A 108 -0.09 -3.84 -0.48
C THR A 108 -1.45 -4.50 -0.50
N HIS A 109 -2.45 -3.79 -1.04
CA HIS A 109 -3.75 -4.35 -1.43
C HIS A 109 -3.83 -4.64 -2.95
N ILE A 110 -2.74 -4.42 -3.68
CA ILE A 110 -2.61 -4.65 -5.12
C ILE A 110 -1.70 -5.86 -5.35
N PHE A 111 -2.21 -6.87 -6.07
CA PHE A 111 -1.53 -8.15 -6.31
C PHE A 111 -1.01 -8.33 -7.74
N ASP A 112 -1.24 -7.34 -8.61
CA ASP A 112 -0.85 -7.40 -10.03
C ASP A 112 0.68 -7.54 -10.18
N GLY A 113 1.13 -8.61 -10.85
CA GLY A 113 2.56 -8.87 -11.08
C GLY A 113 3.33 -9.39 -9.87
N LEU A 114 2.63 -9.79 -8.79
CA LEU A 114 3.26 -10.33 -7.59
C LEU A 114 3.19 -11.85 -7.48
N ASP A 115 2.55 -12.60 -8.38
CA ASP A 115 2.33 -14.06 -8.15
C ASP A 115 3.61 -14.91 -8.01
N GLU A 116 4.74 -14.43 -8.54
CA GLU A 116 5.99 -15.22 -8.63
C GLU A 116 7.12 -14.73 -7.70
N TRP A 117 7.02 -13.52 -7.14
CA TRP A 117 8.12 -12.91 -6.38
C TRP A 117 8.08 -13.18 -4.85
N PRO A 118 6.93 -13.07 -4.16
CA PRO A 118 6.85 -13.26 -2.72
C PRO A 118 7.20 -14.68 -2.30
N THR A 119 8.15 -14.79 -1.37
CA THR A 119 8.54 -16.07 -0.76
C THR A 119 7.67 -16.41 0.45
N HIS A 120 7.30 -15.38 1.20
CA HIS A 120 6.48 -15.47 2.41
C HIS A 120 5.29 -14.53 2.29
N LEU A 121 4.17 -14.93 2.89
CA LEU A 121 2.96 -14.14 2.94
C LEU A 121 2.48 -14.08 4.39
N THR A 122 2.11 -12.88 4.82
CA THR A 122 1.52 -12.61 6.13
C THR A 122 0.19 -11.92 5.90
N TYR A 123 -0.88 -12.55 6.36
CA TYR A 123 -2.20 -11.96 6.33
C TYR A 123 -2.42 -11.14 7.60
N LEU A 124 -2.73 -9.86 7.42
CA LEU A 124 -3.16 -8.96 8.50
C LEU A 124 -4.68 -8.86 8.47
N THR A 125 -5.29 -9.17 9.60
CA THR A 125 -6.73 -9.11 9.77
C THR A 125 -7.16 -7.70 10.15
N ARG A 126 -8.45 -7.39 9.97
CA ARG A 126 -8.99 -6.05 10.22
C ARG A 126 -8.82 -5.56 11.66
N ASP A 127 -8.80 -6.46 12.63
CA ASP A 127 -8.62 -6.15 14.05
C ASP A 127 -7.16 -5.84 14.44
N GLY A 128 -6.24 -5.88 13.46
CA GLY A 128 -4.82 -5.65 13.66
C GLY A 128 -4.06 -6.88 14.16
N SER A 129 -4.72 -8.05 14.21
CA SER A 129 -4.03 -9.31 14.46
C SER A 129 -3.45 -9.90 13.17
N THR A 130 -2.68 -10.97 13.31
CA THR A 130 -2.10 -11.69 12.17
C THR A 130 -2.87 -12.99 11.98
N GLY A 131 -3.42 -13.18 10.78
CA GLY A 131 -4.00 -14.44 10.37
C GLY A 131 -2.93 -15.43 9.92
N TRP A 132 -3.12 -16.03 8.75
CA TRP A 132 -2.16 -16.98 8.18
C TRP A 132 -0.79 -16.32 7.90
N GLN A 133 0.28 -17.04 8.24
CA GLN A 133 1.67 -16.64 8.06
C GLN A 133 2.49 -17.85 7.65
N GLY A 134 3.33 -17.71 6.61
CA GLY A 134 4.20 -18.80 6.19
C GLY A 134 4.80 -18.59 4.81
N ARG A 135 5.45 -19.62 4.30
CA ARG A 135 5.93 -19.64 2.91
C ARG A 135 4.75 -19.81 1.98
N LEU A 136 4.77 -19.08 0.87
CA LEU A 136 3.68 -19.11 -0.11
C LEU A 136 3.50 -20.52 -0.75
N GLU A 137 4.56 -21.33 -0.75
CA GLU A 137 4.57 -22.73 -1.19
C GLU A 137 3.81 -23.67 -0.24
N ASP A 138 3.78 -23.35 1.05
CA ASP A 138 3.10 -24.16 2.08
C ASP A 138 1.59 -23.87 2.12
N LEU A 139 1.14 -22.82 1.45
CA LEU A 139 -0.27 -22.46 1.37
C LEU A 139 -1.00 -23.40 0.41
N GLU A 140 -1.75 -24.36 0.96
CA GLU A 140 -2.50 -25.36 0.18
C GLU A 140 -3.42 -24.74 -0.88
N LEU A 141 -4.12 -23.65 -0.52
CA LEU A 141 -5.03 -22.95 -1.43
C LEU A 141 -4.29 -22.44 -2.67
N ASN A 142 -3.10 -21.88 -2.48
CA ASN A 142 -2.25 -21.40 -3.56
C ASN A 142 -1.72 -22.55 -4.41
N ARG A 143 -1.29 -23.66 -3.78
CA ARG A 143 -0.80 -24.84 -4.49
C ARG A 143 -1.87 -25.46 -5.40
N GLN A 144 -3.09 -25.64 -4.87
CA GLN A 144 -4.21 -26.18 -5.63
C GLN A 144 -4.57 -25.30 -6.84
N MET A 145 -4.54 -23.97 -6.68
CA MET A 145 -4.79 -23.04 -7.78
C MET A 145 -3.69 -23.12 -8.84
N LYS A 146 -2.41 -23.19 -8.45
CA LYS A 146 -1.28 -23.35 -9.39
C LYS A 146 -1.35 -24.68 -10.15
N GLU A 147 -1.70 -25.78 -9.48
CA GLU A 147 -1.89 -27.09 -10.12
C GLU A 147 -3.01 -27.09 -11.17
N ARG A 148 -4.03 -26.25 -10.98
CA ARG A 148 -5.13 -26.05 -11.94
C ARG A 148 -4.78 -25.09 -13.08
N GLY A 149 -3.58 -24.52 -13.08
CA GLY A 149 -3.15 -23.53 -14.08
C GLY A 149 -3.85 -22.17 -13.93
N GLU A 150 -4.32 -21.85 -12.73
CA GLU A 150 -4.98 -20.58 -12.46
C GLU A 150 -3.98 -19.42 -12.40
N THR A 151 -4.36 -18.27 -12.96
CA THR A 151 -3.62 -16.99 -12.84
C THR A 151 -4.14 -16.16 -11.66
N CYS A 152 -3.35 -15.18 -11.22
CA CYS A 152 -3.70 -14.24 -10.14
C CYS A 152 -3.98 -14.97 -8.82
N THR A 153 -3.16 -15.97 -8.51
CA THR A 153 -3.35 -16.86 -7.36
C THR A 153 -3.34 -16.10 -6.03
N LEU A 154 -2.43 -15.14 -5.86
CA LEU A 154 -2.37 -14.31 -4.66
C LEU A 154 -3.62 -13.46 -4.49
N LEU A 155 -4.12 -12.86 -5.59
CA LEU A 155 -5.36 -12.10 -5.56
C LEU A 155 -6.53 -12.98 -5.13
N LYS A 156 -6.64 -14.20 -5.65
CA LYS A 156 -7.72 -15.13 -5.31
C LYS A 156 -7.66 -15.57 -3.85
N VAL A 157 -6.47 -15.87 -3.34
CA VAL A 157 -6.23 -16.16 -1.92
C VAL A 157 -6.67 -14.97 -1.06
N ALA A 158 -6.22 -13.76 -1.38
CA ALA A 158 -6.57 -12.56 -0.63
C ALA A 158 -8.08 -12.29 -0.65
N VAL A 159 -8.73 -12.41 -1.82
CA VAL A 159 -10.18 -12.26 -1.96
C VAL A 159 -10.93 -13.31 -1.15
N HIS A 160 -10.45 -14.55 -1.09
CA HIS A 160 -11.04 -15.60 -0.27
C HIS A 160 -11.04 -15.23 1.22
N TRP A 161 -9.91 -14.79 1.75
CA TRP A 161 -9.79 -14.36 3.15
C TRP A 161 -10.63 -13.11 3.47
N LEU A 162 -10.52 -12.06 2.63
CA LEU A 162 -11.26 -10.81 2.83
C LEU A 162 -12.77 -11.00 2.78
N ARG A 163 -13.27 -11.91 1.94
CA ARG A 163 -14.70 -12.26 1.91
C ARG A 163 -15.15 -12.96 3.19
N GLY A 164 -14.32 -13.85 3.74
CA GLY A 164 -14.58 -14.51 5.03
C GLY A 164 -14.74 -13.49 6.15
N GLU A 165 -13.79 -12.57 6.29
CA GLU A 165 -13.84 -11.50 7.28
C GLU A 165 -15.08 -10.59 7.12
N GLN A 166 -15.43 -10.24 5.88
CA GLN A 166 -16.62 -9.42 5.63
C GLN A 166 -17.91 -10.12 6.07
N GLU A 167 -18.00 -11.43 5.87
CA GLU A 167 -19.18 -12.20 6.27
C GLU A 167 -19.30 -12.30 7.78
N GLU A 168 -18.20 -12.60 8.49
CA GLU A 168 -18.17 -12.61 9.96
C GLU A 168 -18.55 -11.25 10.54
N TYR A 169 -17.95 -10.17 10.04
CA TYR A 169 -18.27 -8.82 10.47
C TYR A 169 -19.75 -8.46 10.24
N ARG A 170 -20.31 -8.90 9.11
CA ARG A 170 -21.74 -8.67 8.82
C ARG A 170 -22.63 -9.40 9.81
N LYS A 171 -22.29 -10.64 10.19
CA LYS A 171 -23.02 -11.42 11.20
C LYS A 171 -22.96 -10.76 12.56
N GLU A 172 -21.76 -10.39 13.03
CA GLU A 172 -21.58 -9.69 14.31
C GLU A 172 -22.35 -8.36 14.36
N THR A 173 -22.34 -7.61 13.27
CA THR A 173 -23.07 -6.33 13.18
C THR A 173 -24.59 -6.55 13.27
N LEU A 174 -25.11 -7.60 12.63
CA LEU A 174 -26.53 -7.95 12.70
C LEU A 174 -26.94 -8.44 14.10
N GLU A 175 -26.08 -9.24 14.75
CA GLU A 175 -26.30 -9.71 16.13
C GLU A 175 -26.30 -8.54 17.13
N ARG A 176 -25.34 -7.61 17.03
CA ARG A 176 -25.33 -6.40 17.87
C ARG A 176 -26.58 -5.55 17.67
N ARG A 177 -27.09 -5.43 16.43
CA ARG A 177 -28.34 -4.69 16.16
C ARG A 177 -29.54 -5.36 16.81
N ARG A 178 -29.66 -6.69 16.68
CA ARG A 178 -30.75 -7.46 17.33
C ARG A 178 -30.71 -7.33 18.85
N GLN A 179 -29.54 -7.44 19.46
CA GLN A 179 -29.39 -7.27 20.92
C GLN A 179 -29.80 -5.88 21.40
N VAL A 180 -29.52 -4.82 20.63
CA VAL A 180 -29.95 -3.44 20.96
C VAL A 180 -31.46 -3.27 20.79
N GLU A 181 -32.07 -3.89 19.78
CA GLU A 181 -33.52 -3.88 19.57
C GLU A 181 -34.27 -4.68 20.67
N GLU A 182 -33.70 -5.79 21.13
CA GLU A 182 -34.25 -6.64 22.20
C GLU A 182 -34.08 -6.02 23.60
N SER A 183 -33.02 -5.23 23.82
CA SER A 183 -32.73 -4.58 25.12
C SER A 183 -33.29 -3.15 25.24
N GLY A 184 -33.77 -2.55 24.15
CA GLY A 184 -34.29 -1.19 24.11
C GLY A 184 -35.63 -1.10 23.40
N GLY A 185 -36.71 -1.12 24.18
CA GLY A 185 -38.07 -0.89 23.72
C GLY A 185 -38.23 0.40 22.90
N SER A 186 -39.35 0.47 22.17
CA SER A 186 -39.77 1.41 21.13
C SER A 186 -39.51 2.92 21.31
N ASP A 187 -38.99 3.39 22.45
CA ASP A 187 -38.77 4.81 22.77
C ASP A 187 -37.33 5.31 22.55
N ALA A 188 -36.34 4.45 22.27
CA ALA A 188 -34.95 4.87 22.10
C ALA A 188 -34.58 5.37 20.68
N ILE A 189 -35.46 5.17 19.69
CA ILE A 189 -35.17 5.48 18.27
C ILE A 189 -35.30 6.99 17.97
N ARG A 190 -35.97 7.76 18.83
CA ARG A 190 -36.32 9.16 18.49
C ARG A 190 -35.21 10.18 18.75
N ASN A 191 -34.16 9.84 19.49
CA ASN A 191 -33.17 10.84 19.88
C ASN A 191 -31.74 10.30 19.89
N ARG A 192 -31.09 10.23 18.71
CA ARG A 192 -29.63 10.32 18.65
C ARG A 192 -29.15 10.77 17.25
N ASN A 193 -28.73 12.04 17.22
CA ASN A 193 -27.69 12.66 16.39
C ASN A 193 -27.77 12.52 14.83
N PRO A 194 -28.14 13.59 14.09
CA PRO A 194 -28.21 13.57 12.63
C PRO A 194 -26.87 13.32 11.93
N ASN A 195 -25.74 13.46 12.62
CA ASN A 195 -24.40 13.20 12.06
C ASN A 195 -24.04 11.72 11.92
N LEU A 196 -24.83 10.78 12.49
CA LEU A 196 -24.56 9.34 12.33
C LEU A 196 -25.20 8.74 11.07
N LYS A 197 -26.12 9.46 10.41
CA LYS A 197 -26.74 9.00 9.15
C LYS A 197 -25.78 9.01 7.96
N ALA A 198 -24.68 9.78 8.03
CA ALA A 198 -23.72 9.86 6.93
C ALA A 198 -22.84 8.61 6.79
N TYR A 199 -22.64 7.83 7.86
CA TYR A 199 -21.73 6.68 7.85
C TYR A 199 -22.39 5.35 7.45
N VAL A 200 -23.73 5.27 7.53
CA VAL A 200 -24.48 4.02 7.28
C VAL A 200 -25.15 4.01 5.90
N ALA A 201 -25.26 5.15 5.22
CA ALA A 201 -25.90 5.27 3.92
C ALA A 201 -24.94 5.41 2.72
N GLY A 202 -23.63 5.46 2.94
CA GLY A 202 -22.65 5.66 1.87
C GLY A 202 -21.61 4.55 1.83
N GLY A 203 -21.78 3.59 0.91
CA GLY A 203 -20.64 2.86 0.37
C GLY A 203 -19.75 3.87 -0.33
N GLY A 204 -18.61 4.20 0.28
CA GLY A 204 -17.69 5.19 -0.27
C GLY A 204 -16.59 5.54 0.72
N PHE A 205 -15.38 5.09 0.40
CA PHE A 205 -14.15 5.68 0.92
C PHE A 205 -14.20 7.20 0.67
N ALA A 206 -14.04 8.01 1.72
CA ALA A 206 -13.85 9.46 1.60
C ALA A 206 -12.51 9.84 2.24
N PRO A 207 -11.52 10.35 1.47
CA PRO A 207 -10.27 10.86 2.01
C PRO A 207 -10.49 12.24 2.65
N GLY A 208 -9.62 12.57 3.61
CA GLY A 208 -9.78 13.67 4.56
C GLY A 208 -10.08 15.06 3.98
N ARG A 209 -10.85 15.83 4.76
CA ARG A 209 -10.94 17.28 4.70
C ARG A 209 -10.58 17.84 6.07
N MET A 210 -9.37 18.37 6.22
CA MET A 210 -9.11 19.45 7.18
C MET A 210 -9.56 20.76 6.52
N ALA A 211 -10.48 21.48 7.15
CA ALA A 211 -10.73 22.88 6.88
C ALA A 211 -10.41 23.67 8.14
N HIS A 212 -9.49 24.62 7.97
CA HIS A 212 -9.20 25.75 8.84
C HIS A 212 -10.48 26.38 9.44
N GLN A 213 -10.43 26.75 10.72
CA GLN A 213 -11.08 27.96 11.19
C GLN A 213 -10.06 28.80 11.96
N GLY A 214 -9.91 30.05 11.52
CA GLY A 214 -9.04 31.03 12.14
C GLY A 214 -9.69 31.70 13.35
N ILE A 215 -8.83 32.41 14.08
CA ILE A 215 -9.12 33.67 14.75
C ILE A 215 -8.06 34.64 14.24
#